data_AF-A0A374EFL7-F1
#
_entry.id   AF-A0A374EFL7-F1
#
_cell.length_a   1.000
_cell.length_b   1.000
_cell.length_c   1.000
_cell.angle_alpha   90.00
_cell.angle_beta   90.00
_cell.angle_gamma   90.00
#
_symmetry.space_group_name_H-M   'P 1'
#
loop_
_entity.id
_entity.type
_entity.pdbx_description
1 polymer ?
#
loop_
_entity_poly.entity_id
_entity_poly.type
_entity_poly.pdbx_seq_one_letter_code
_entity_poly.pdbx_strand_id
1 'polypeptide(L)'
;MLKPSLVDEKQGSTVTISENLDVSNEFHINSTMARADGYNYVNIGQKLSTSNHMDVGSSGFDVDLFCCEANIGGNDYTQYGNFYVYKGAGAYNGDATFGANGQTINGSLYVEGDLNVTKSLKVTGSVYVTGTITGKDKIVCTASNIHEGAVLSKAGRDAKPQIPVSADAYVYYPEDFFMSNDTNVTTISDQYQAFYNGKNTKTFNTFASDPSYWNNVDYTLTELIDLTGTGAKTPVTSRYKLRITSSCTWASDLSFNDYGNGSRILVDVSDSSGDIVIRLQNGLNLGAEWSPVIVVRNRSTIIDTTTGDRKYNCYFVSDSGSAITLNGIDSVTGKSQHSGSSACNYSFKGLKVFDYDTYVRMFDSSVLNNTKGNPGLPQSGFVLNPTSVDVAGSYRPKNSSIIFLFGENTTLNATDQSFFQGSFYSPQAIVNIATSGLGGLVVTDSAGGIMTVQCCAVGVVIANSFGNANTAFYVYTKPSTTSVMQNAKGGKDDSAFGYTLDRYDHY
;
A
#
# COMPACT_ATOMS: atom_id res chain seq x y z
N MET A 1 0.91 0.12 -11.97
CA MET A 1 2.12 -0.37 -12.64
C MET A 1 2.97 -1.13 -11.64
N LEU A 2 3.25 -2.41 -11.88
CA LEU A 2 4.21 -3.23 -11.14
C LEU A 2 5.62 -2.68 -11.36
N LYS A 3 6.44 -2.65 -10.31
CA LYS A 3 7.83 -2.16 -10.35
C LYS A 3 8.84 -3.19 -9.84
N PRO A 4 10.10 -3.17 -10.35
CA PRO A 4 11.17 -4.06 -9.92
C PRO A 4 11.27 -4.13 -8.40
N SER A 5 11.56 -5.31 -7.87
CA SER A 5 11.92 -5.46 -6.46
C SER A 5 13.04 -4.49 -6.10
N LEU A 6 12.89 -3.78 -4.97
CA LEU A 6 13.91 -2.88 -4.41
C LEU A 6 15.09 -3.65 -3.77
N VAL A 7 15.24 -4.95 -4.07
CA VAL A 7 16.09 -5.89 -3.32
C VAL A 7 16.87 -6.84 -4.24
N ASP A 8 16.32 -7.19 -5.41
CA ASP A 8 17.03 -8.01 -6.41
C ASP A 8 16.78 -7.49 -7.83
N GLU A 9 17.81 -6.90 -8.44
CA GLU A 9 17.80 -6.34 -9.80
C GLU A 9 17.59 -7.41 -10.89
N LYS A 10 17.69 -8.71 -10.54
CA LYS A 10 17.49 -9.84 -11.47
C LYS A 10 16.10 -10.45 -11.39
N GLN A 11 15.28 -10.06 -10.40
CA GLN A 11 13.90 -10.49 -10.25
C GLN A 11 12.99 -9.31 -10.59
N GLY A 12 12.03 -9.53 -11.49
CA GLY A 12 11.17 -8.45 -11.92
C GLY A 12 10.12 -8.06 -10.88
N SER A 13 9.09 -7.33 -11.33
CA SER A 13 8.07 -6.79 -10.43
C SER A 13 7.05 -7.84 -10.01
N THR A 14 6.79 -8.00 -8.71
CA THR A 14 5.85 -9.02 -8.23
C THR A 14 4.73 -8.37 -7.45
N VAL A 15 3.47 -8.78 -7.65
CA VAL A 15 2.37 -8.46 -6.72
C VAL A 15 1.72 -9.75 -6.28
N THR A 16 1.50 -9.92 -4.99
CA THR A 16 0.78 -11.07 -4.44
C THR A 16 -0.55 -10.62 -3.83
N ILE A 17 -1.63 -11.23 -4.27
CA ILE A 17 -2.97 -11.18 -3.69
C ILE A 17 -3.17 -12.52 -2.99
N SER A 18 -3.36 -12.53 -1.67
CA SER A 18 -3.34 -13.78 -0.88
C SER A 18 -4.52 -14.71 -1.16
N GLU A 19 -5.67 -14.16 -1.53
CA GLU A 19 -6.90 -14.90 -1.78
C GLU A 19 -7.45 -14.58 -3.17
N ASN A 20 -8.57 -13.84 -3.22
CA ASN A 20 -9.35 -13.60 -4.42
C ASN A 20 -9.11 -12.18 -4.97
N LEU A 21 -9.14 -12.04 -6.29
CA LEU A 21 -9.21 -10.78 -7.00
C LEU A 21 -10.53 -10.74 -7.80
N ASP A 22 -11.45 -9.88 -7.39
CA ASP A 22 -12.72 -9.65 -8.08
C ASP A 22 -12.73 -8.28 -8.78
N VAL A 23 -12.81 -8.30 -10.12
CA VAL A 23 -12.79 -7.11 -10.99
C VAL A 23 -14.20 -6.83 -11.50
N SER A 24 -14.86 -5.83 -10.90
CA SER A 24 -16.23 -5.42 -11.25
C SER A 24 -16.34 -4.18 -12.14
N ASN A 25 -15.25 -3.42 -12.28
CA ASN A 25 -15.12 -2.25 -13.14
C ASN A 25 -13.91 -2.41 -14.07
N GLU A 26 -13.49 -1.33 -14.72
CA GLU A 26 -12.26 -1.30 -15.51
C GLU A 26 -11.03 -1.37 -14.60
N PHE A 27 -10.15 -2.35 -14.82
CA PHE A 27 -8.96 -2.58 -14.00
C PHE A 27 -7.72 -2.80 -14.86
N HIS A 28 -6.63 -2.12 -14.52
CA HIS A 28 -5.39 -2.09 -15.30
C HIS A 28 -4.18 -2.47 -14.46
N ILE A 29 -3.47 -3.52 -14.83
CA ILE A 29 -2.20 -3.93 -14.24
C ILE A 29 -1.08 -3.69 -15.26
N ASN A 30 -0.47 -2.51 -15.25
CA ASN A 30 0.65 -2.22 -16.14
C ASN A 30 2.00 -2.59 -15.48
N SER A 31 3.11 -2.62 -16.23
CA SER A 31 4.48 -2.69 -15.68
C SER A 31 5.33 -1.58 -16.30
N THR A 32 6.30 -1.06 -15.55
CA THR A 32 7.35 -0.16 -16.08
C THR A 32 8.64 -0.88 -16.43
N MET A 33 8.79 -2.16 -16.04
CA MET A 33 9.97 -2.94 -16.38
C MET A 33 9.74 -3.64 -17.71
N ALA A 34 10.63 -3.40 -18.67
CA ALA A 34 10.58 -4.09 -19.94
C ALA A 34 10.84 -5.58 -19.75
N ARG A 35 10.23 -6.42 -20.59
CA ARG A 35 10.38 -7.87 -20.55
C ARG A 35 11.84 -8.34 -20.58
N ALA A 36 12.72 -7.59 -21.26
CA ALA A 36 14.14 -7.93 -21.37
C ALA A 36 14.90 -7.79 -20.05
N ASP A 37 14.38 -6.96 -19.14
CA ASP A 37 15.10 -6.53 -17.93
C ASP A 37 14.69 -7.35 -16.69
N GLY A 38 13.61 -8.14 -16.75
CA GLY A 38 13.18 -9.03 -15.68
C GLY A 38 11.75 -9.57 -15.84
N TYR A 39 11.33 -10.45 -14.92
CA TYR A 39 10.01 -11.09 -14.95
C TYR A 39 9.00 -10.35 -14.09
N ASN A 40 8.01 -9.71 -14.71
CA ASN A 40 6.88 -9.16 -13.95
C ASN A 40 5.81 -10.23 -13.78
N TYR A 41 5.29 -10.40 -12.57
CA TYR A 41 4.16 -11.28 -12.34
C TYR A 41 3.19 -10.80 -11.26
N VAL A 42 1.95 -11.26 -11.37
CA VAL A 42 0.96 -11.16 -10.31
C VAL A 42 0.58 -12.56 -9.88
N ASN A 43 0.69 -12.85 -8.59
CA ASN A 43 0.24 -14.09 -7.99
C ASN A 43 -1.05 -13.86 -7.21
N ILE A 44 -2.11 -14.55 -7.60
CA ILE A 44 -3.42 -14.54 -6.95
C ILE A 44 -3.54 -15.89 -6.25
N GLY A 45 -3.61 -15.89 -4.93
CA GLY A 45 -3.48 -17.09 -4.12
C GLY A 45 -4.63 -18.07 -4.31
N GLN A 46 -5.81 -17.57 -4.69
CA GLN A 46 -7.00 -18.36 -4.96
C GLN A 46 -7.59 -17.99 -6.33
N LYS A 47 -8.62 -17.14 -6.37
CA LYS A 47 -9.46 -16.97 -7.56
C LYS A 47 -9.32 -15.60 -8.22
N LEU A 48 -9.25 -15.56 -9.55
CA LEU A 48 -9.46 -14.36 -10.35
C LEU A 48 -10.88 -14.37 -10.95
N SER A 49 -11.68 -13.34 -10.68
CA SER A 49 -12.99 -13.15 -11.31
C SER A 49 -13.07 -11.80 -12.02
N THR A 50 -13.58 -11.76 -13.25
CA THR A 50 -13.84 -10.50 -13.97
C THR A 50 -15.29 -10.43 -14.43
N SER A 51 -15.93 -9.26 -14.26
CA SER A 51 -17.30 -9.02 -14.75
C SER A 51 -17.43 -7.76 -15.61
N ASN A 52 -16.35 -7.00 -15.82
CA ASN A 52 -16.30 -5.86 -16.75
C ASN A 52 -15.04 -5.89 -17.64
N HIS A 53 -14.03 -5.06 -17.37
CA HIS A 53 -12.86 -4.89 -18.23
C HIS A 53 -11.56 -5.08 -17.44
N MET A 54 -10.65 -5.94 -17.90
CA MET A 54 -9.34 -6.12 -17.26
C MET A 54 -8.20 -6.14 -18.28
N ASP A 55 -7.24 -5.24 -18.12
CA ASP A 55 -6.02 -5.19 -18.93
C ASP A 55 -4.79 -5.48 -18.06
N VAL A 56 -3.89 -6.33 -18.54
CA VAL A 56 -2.69 -6.78 -17.85
C VAL A 56 -1.48 -6.70 -18.76
N GLY A 57 -0.48 -5.93 -18.36
CA GLY A 57 0.72 -5.64 -19.14
C GLY A 57 0.42 -4.76 -20.36
N SER A 58 1.49 -4.46 -21.10
CA SER A 58 1.38 -3.82 -22.41
C SER A 58 2.50 -4.32 -23.32
N SER A 59 2.47 -3.98 -24.60
CA SER A 59 3.50 -4.41 -25.57
C SER A 59 4.90 -4.00 -25.09
N GLY A 60 5.78 -4.98 -24.86
CA GLY A 60 7.14 -4.76 -24.36
C GLY A 60 7.27 -4.77 -22.83
N PHE A 61 6.15 -4.75 -22.11
CA PHE A 61 6.04 -4.71 -20.64
C PHE A 61 5.10 -5.83 -20.15
N ASP A 62 5.46 -7.07 -20.51
CA ASP A 62 4.70 -8.27 -20.21
C ASP A 62 4.60 -8.50 -18.69
N VAL A 63 3.43 -8.97 -18.24
CA VAL A 63 3.09 -9.35 -16.87
C VAL A 63 2.46 -10.74 -16.88
N ASP A 64 3.16 -11.69 -16.26
CA ASP A 64 2.66 -13.05 -16.09
C ASP A 64 1.62 -13.08 -14.95
N LEU A 65 0.54 -13.85 -15.10
CA LEU A 65 -0.50 -13.98 -14.08
C LEU A 65 -0.55 -15.42 -13.56
N PHE A 66 -0.67 -15.57 -12.25
CA PHE A 66 -0.84 -16.86 -11.59
C PHE A 66 -2.12 -16.83 -10.76
N CYS A 67 -2.98 -17.84 -10.88
CA CYS A 67 -4.09 -18.08 -9.94
C CYS A 67 -4.38 -19.57 -9.78
N CYS A 68 -5.28 -19.91 -8.86
CA CYS A 68 -5.76 -21.28 -8.65
C CYS A 68 -7.13 -21.59 -9.29
N GLU A 69 -7.89 -20.55 -9.60
CA GLU A 69 -9.13 -20.62 -10.39
C GLU A 69 -9.26 -19.30 -11.18
N ALA A 70 -9.72 -19.37 -12.43
CA ALA A 70 -9.97 -18.19 -13.25
C ALA A 70 -11.40 -18.19 -13.79
N ASN A 71 -12.15 -17.11 -13.56
CA ASN A 71 -13.47 -16.88 -14.14
C ASN A 71 -13.49 -15.54 -14.86
N ILE A 72 -13.12 -15.58 -16.14
CA ILE A 72 -12.98 -14.40 -16.99
C ILE A 72 -14.30 -14.13 -17.69
N GLY A 73 -15.08 -13.17 -17.18
CA GLY A 73 -16.33 -12.70 -17.75
C GLY A 73 -16.32 -11.19 -18.04
N GLY A 74 -17.46 -10.66 -18.50
CA GLY A 74 -17.64 -9.23 -18.74
C GLY A 74 -17.43 -8.79 -20.18
N ASN A 75 -16.94 -7.56 -20.34
CA ASN A 75 -16.80 -6.85 -21.60
C ASN A 75 -15.50 -7.21 -22.31
N ASP A 76 -14.33 -7.04 -21.67
CA ASP A 76 -13.03 -7.30 -22.32
C ASP A 76 -11.96 -7.79 -21.35
N TYR A 77 -11.01 -8.55 -21.88
CA TYR A 77 -9.84 -9.05 -21.16
C TYR A 77 -8.62 -9.05 -22.07
N THR A 78 -7.61 -8.22 -21.79
CA THR A 78 -6.34 -8.26 -22.53
C THR A 78 -5.18 -8.53 -21.59
N GLN A 79 -4.36 -9.51 -21.93
CA GLN A 79 -3.11 -9.79 -21.22
C GLN A 79 -1.91 -9.74 -22.17
N TYR A 80 -0.78 -9.21 -21.68
CA TYR A 80 0.56 -9.33 -22.24
C TYR A 80 1.39 -10.10 -21.24
N GLY A 81 1.96 -11.24 -21.66
CA GLY A 81 2.55 -12.22 -20.74
C GLY A 81 1.74 -13.53 -20.68
N ASN A 82 2.23 -14.47 -19.89
CA ASN A 82 1.66 -15.81 -19.76
C ASN A 82 0.61 -15.85 -18.65
N PHE A 83 -0.44 -16.65 -18.83
CA PHE A 83 -1.47 -16.88 -17.82
C PHE A 83 -1.41 -18.32 -17.31
N TYR A 84 -1.21 -18.48 -16.02
CA TYR A 84 -1.07 -19.73 -15.31
C TYR A 84 -2.23 -19.93 -14.34
N VAL A 85 -2.99 -21.00 -14.53
CA VAL A 85 -4.07 -21.45 -13.64
C VAL A 85 -3.67 -22.81 -13.08
N TYR A 86 -3.04 -22.79 -11.92
CA TYR A 86 -2.44 -23.97 -11.31
C TYR A 86 -3.26 -24.51 -10.16
N LYS A 87 -3.14 -25.81 -9.88
CA LYS A 87 -3.85 -26.40 -8.75
C LYS A 87 -3.45 -25.73 -7.43
N GLY A 88 -4.45 -25.34 -6.65
CA GLY A 88 -4.29 -24.71 -5.35
C GLY A 88 -4.53 -25.68 -4.19
N ALA A 89 -4.53 -25.15 -2.96
CA ALA A 89 -4.98 -25.89 -1.78
C ALA A 89 -6.51 -26.03 -1.78
N GLY A 90 -7.04 -27.07 -1.13
CA GLY A 90 -8.49 -27.24 -0.97
C GLY A 90 -9.21 -27.61 -2.27
N ALA A 91 -10.27 -26.89 -2.61
CA ALA A 91 -11.17 -27.19 -3.73
C ALA A 91 -10.72 -26.61 -5.09
N TYR A 92 -9.61 -25.88 -5.14
CA TYR A 92 -9.12 -25.23 -6.36
C TYR A 92 -8.32 -26.22 -7.23
N ASN A 93 -8.97 -26.77 -8.26
CA ASN A 93 -8.35 -27.77 -9.15
C ASN A 93 -7.44 -27.17 -10.23
N GLY A 94 -7.32 -25.84 -10.31
CA GLY A 94 -6.66 -25.18 -11.44
C GLY A 94 -7.60 -24.99 -12.63
N ASP A 95 -8.91 -24.85 -12.39
CA ASP A 95 -9.91 -24.71 -13.45
C ASP A 95 -10.02 -23.27 -13.96
N ALA A 96 -10.25 -23.11 -15.27
CA ALA A 96 -10.36 -21.82 -15.92
C ALA A 96 -11.62 -21.73 -16.81
N THR A 97 -12.39 -20.66 -16.67
CA THR A 97 -13.52 -20.31 -17.53
C THR A 97 -13.28 -18.98 -18.23
N PHE A 98 -13.42 -18.97 -19.56
CA PHE A 98 -13.28 -17.77 -20.41
C PHE A 98 -14.58 -17.47 -21.16
N GLY A 99 -15.22 -16.34 -20.85
CA GLY A 99 -16.54 -15.94 -21.35
C GLY A 99 -16.76 -14.43 -21.50
N ALA A 100 -15.70 -13.61 -21.48
CA ALA A 100 -15.77 -12.19 -21.80
C ALA A 100 -16.09 -11.95 -23.30
N ASN A 101 -16.65 -10.79 -23.65
CA ASN A 101 -17.01 -10.49 -25.05
C ASN A 101 -15.77 -10.36 -25.95
N GLY A 102 -14.76 -9.62 -25.48
CA GLY A 102 -13.39 -9.64 -25.98
C GLY A 102 -12.48 -10.35 -24.98
N GLN A 103 -11.53 -11.17 -25.46
CA GLN A 103 -10.53 -11.79 -24.60
C GLN A 103 -9.31 -12.24 -25.42
N THR A 104 -8.14 -11.70 -25.07
CA THR A 104 -6.85 -11.94 -25.73
C THR A 104 -5.74 -12.16 -24.71
N ILE A 105 -4.97 -13.24 -24.89
CA ILE A 105 -3.71 -13.50 -24.18
C ILE A 105 -2.56 -13.37 -25.19
N ASN A 106 -1.80 -12.28 -25.06
CA ASN A 106 -0.54 -12.03 -25.77
C ASN A 106 0.63 -12.76 -25.08
N GLY A 107 0.46 -14.08 -24.96
CA GLY A 107 1.39 -15.04 -24.38
C GLY A 107 0.80 -16.44 -24.45
N SER A 108 1.26 -17.34 -23.58
CA SER A 108 0.73 -18.70 -23.45
C SER A 108 -0.24 -18.83 -22.28
N LEU A 109 -1.18 -19.75 -22.38
CA LEU A 109 -2.15 -20.12 -21.34
C LEU A 109 -1.84 -21.53 -20.83
N TYR A 110 -1.77 -21.69 -19.51
CA TYR A 110 -1.48 -22.95 -18.84
C TYR A 110 -2.58 -23.21 -17.80
N VAL A 111 -3.26 -24.36 -17.89
CA VAL A 111 -4.39 -24.72 -17.03
C VAL A 111 -4.17 -26.14 -16.50
N GLU A 112 -4.01 -26.29 -15.19
CA GLU A 112 -3.78 -27.60 -14.56
C GLU A 112 -5.07 -28.41 -14.36
N GLY A 113 -6.22 -27.74 -14.30
CA GLY A 113 -7.55 -28.35 -14.28
C GLY A 113 -8.21 -28.36 -15.65
N ASP A 114 -9.52 -28.13 -15.67
CA ASP A 114 -10.33 -28.05 -16.88
C ASP A 114 -10.39 -26.61 -17.43
N LEU A 115 -10.40 -26.48 -18.76
CA LEU A 115 -10.57 -25.21 -19.46
C LEU A 115 -11.94 -25.17 -20.13
N ASN A 116 -12.79 -24.22 -19.73
CA ASN A 116 -14.10 -23.97 -20.33
C ASN A 116 -14.12 -22.64 -21.10
N VAL A 117 -14.21 -22.70 -22.42
CA VAL A 117 -14.25 -21.53 -23.30
C VAL A 117 -15.67 -21.36 -23.83
N THR A 118 -16.35 -20.32 -23.38
CA THR A 118 -17.76 -20.07 -23.75
C THR A 118 -17.89 -19.07 -24.90
N LYS A 119 -16.90 -18.18 -25.08
CA LYS A 119 -16.78 -17.20 -26.18
C LYS A 119 -15.37 -17.22 -26.79
N SER A 120 -15.17 -16.55 -27.93
CA SER A 120 -13.89 -16.55 -28.66
C SER A 120 -12.72 -16.13 -27.76
N LEU A 121 -11.67 -16.95 -27.65
CA LEU A 121 -10.45 -16.70 -26.87
C LEU A 121 -9.24 -16.66 -27.79
N LYS A 122 -8.60 -15.49 -27.94
CA LYS A 122 -7.38 -15.37 -28.75
C LYS A 122 -6.15 -15.62 -27.90
N VAL A 123 -5.28 -16.52 -28.33
CA VAL A 123 -3.99 -16.80 -27.65
C VAL A 123 -2.87 -16.76 -28.68
N THR A 124 -1.90 -15.87 -28.48
CA THR A 124 -0.78 -15.69 -29.44
C THR A 124 0.32 -16.74 -29.28
N GLY A 125 0.50 -17.26 -28.07
CA GLY A 125 1.44 -18.35 -27.77
C GLY A 125 0.76 -19.71 -27.91
N SER A 126 0.91 -20.54 -26.88
CA SER A 126 0.32 -21.89 -26.82
C SER A 126 -0.67 -22.02 -25.68
N VAL A 127 -1.58 -22.98 -25.81
CA VAL A 127 -2.56 -23.35 -24.79
C VAL A 127 -2.22 -24.75 -24.29
N TYR A 128 -1.89 -24.89 -23.02
CA TYR A 128 -1.60 -26.16 -22.37
C TYR A 128 -2.63 -26.43 -21.28
N VAL A 129 -3.33 -27.56 -21.38
CA VAL A 129 -4.36 -27.96 -20.43
C VAL A 129 -4.12 -29.41 -20.01
N THR A 130 -4.00 -29.68 -18.70
CA THR A 130 -3.87 -31.05 -18.19
C THR A 130 -5.21 -31.77 -18.19
N GLY A 131 -6.29 -31.06 -17.86
CA GLY A 131 -7.66 -31.57 -17.93
C GLY A 131 -8.27 -31.48 -19.33
N THR A 132 -9.58 -31.29 -19.38
CA THR A 132 -10.38 -31.27 -20.60
C THR A 132 -10.58 -29.84 -21.11
N ILE A 133 -10.62 -29.67 -22.44
CA ILE A 133 -10.97 -28.40 -23.07
C ILE A 133 -12.42 -28.45 -23.59
N THR A 134 -13.32 -27.72 -22.92
CA THR A 134 -14.67 -27.45 -23.43
C THR A 134 -14.66 -26.18 -24.27
N GLY A 135 -15.23 -26.22 -25.47
CA GLY A 135 -15.26 -25.06 -26.39
C GLY A 135 -13.95 -24.81 -27.15
N LYS A 136 -13.20 -25.87 -27.43
CA LYS A 136 -11.91 -25.84 -28.15
C LYS A 136 -11.97 -25.12 -29.50
N ASP A 137 -13.10 -25.20 -30.19
CA ASP A 137 -13.40 -24.53 -31.46
C ASP A 137 -13.45 -22.99 -31.35
N LYS A 138 -13.59 -22.47 -30.13
CA LYS A 138 -13.60 -21.02 -29.83
C LYS A 138 -12.21 -20.48 -29.49
N ILE A 139 -11.20 -21.33 -29.41
CA ILE A 139 -9.82 -20.91 -29.18
C ILE A 139 -9.20 -20.50 -30.52
N VAL A 140 -8.89 -19.21 -30.65
CA VAL A 140 -8.22 -18.64 -31.82
C VAL A 140 -6.71 -18.67 -31.57
N CYS A 141 -6.10 -19.78 -31.99
CA CYS A 141 -4.66 -20.04 -31.95
C CYS A 141 -4.30 -20.99 -33.10
N THR A 142 -3.01 -21.12 -33.45
CA THR A 142 -2.57 -22.20 -34.36
C THR A 142 -2.93 -23.55 -33.71
N ALA A 143 -3.65 -24.43 -34.42
CA ALA A 143 -4.15 -25.68 -33.85
C ALA A 143 -3.04 -26.58 -33.25
N SER A 144 -1.82 -26.54 -33.80
CA SER A 144 -0.65 -27.25 -33.27
C SER A 144 -0.19 -26.77 -31.90
N ASN A 145 -0.64 -25.60 -31.47
CA ASN A 145 -0.28 -24.97 -30.20
C ASN A 145 -1.35 -25.22 -29.12
N ILE A 146 -2.38 -26.02 -29.40
CA ILE A 146 -3.39 -26.43 -28.42
C ILE A 146 -3.07 -27.84 -27.94
N HIS A 147 -2.65 -27.94 -26.68
CA HIS A 147 -2.19 -29.17 -26.04
C HIS A 147 -3.14 -29.54 -24.91
N GLU A 148 -3.98 -30.54 -25.14
CA GLU A 148 -4.94 -31.10 -24.18
C GLU A 148 -4.39 -32.41 -23.60
N GLY A 149 -4.61 -32.66 -22.31
CA GLY A 149 -3.92 -33.74 -21.59
C GLY A 149 -2.40 -33.49 -21.44
N ALA A 150 -1.98 -32.23 -21.50
CA ALA A 150 -0.57 -31.85 -21.42
C ALA A 150 0.00 -32.08 -20.02
N VAL A 151 1.27 -32.47 -19.94
CA VAL A 151 2.02 -32.42 -18.68
C VAL A 151 2.69 -31.06 -18.61
N LEU A 152 2.20 -30.19 -17.72
CA LEU A 152 2.79 -28.87 -17.54
C LEU A 152 4.17 -28.98 -16.89
N SER A 153 5.20 -28.50 -17.59
CA SER A 153 6.53 -28.34 -17.00
C SER A 153 6.45 -27.33 -15.86
N LYS A 154 6.81 -27.73 -14.64
CA LYS A 154 6.92 -26.82 -13.48
C LYS A 154 8.37 -26.34 -13.28
N ALA A 155 9.13 -26.20 -14.37
CA ALA A 155 10.53 -25.76 -14.37
C ALA A 155 10.74 -24.53 -15.27
N GLY A 156 11.71 -23.68 -14.93
CA GLY A 156 11.96 -22.43 -15.67
C GLY A 156 10.83 -21.42 -15.49
N ARG A 157 10.50 -20.66 -16.55
CA ARG A 157 9.41 -19.66 -16.53
C ARG A 157 8.02 -20.29 -16.38
N ASP A 158 7.88 -21.56 -16.71
CA ASP A 158 6.63 -22.32 -16.54
C ASP A 158 6.49 -22.88 -15.11
N ALA A 159 7.54 -22.86 -14.31
CA ALA A 159 7.38 -23.07 -12.88
C ALA A 159 6.48 -21.97 -12.33
N LYS A 160 5.40 -22.33 -11.62
CA LYS A 160 4.84 -21.43 -10.60
C LYS A 160 6.05 -20.94 -9.81
N PRO A 161 6.32 -19.63 -9.73
CA PRO A 161 7.36 -19.14 -8.83
C PRO A 161 7.13 -19.86 -7.51
N GLN A 162 8.13 -20.62 -7.05
CA GLN A 162 8.19 -20.98 -5.65
C GLN A 162 8.43 -19.65 -4.98
N ILE A 163 7.36 -18.89 -4.81
CA ILE A 163 7.32 -17.92 -3.74
C ILE A 163 7.50 -18.83 -2.53
N PRO A 164 8.57 -18.68 -1.75
CA PRO A 164 8.65 -19.33 -0.45
C PRO A 164 7.53 -18.72 0.40
N VAL A 165 6.27 -19.02 0.08
CA VAL A 165 5.12 -18.71 0.91
C VAL A 165 5.07 -19.77 1.99
N SER A 166 6.02 -19.72 2.91
CA SER A 166 5.55 -19.18 4.16
C SER A 166 5.61 -17.67 3.97
N ALA A 167 4.46 -17.02 3.74
CA ALA A 167 4.39 -15.67 4.27
C ALA A 167 4.85 -15.84 5.71
N ASP A 168 5.96 -15.22 6.13
CA ASP A 168 6.23 -15.12 7.55
C ASP A 168 4.94 -14.57 8.12
N ALA A 169 4.19 -15.46 8.79
CA ALA A 169 2.89 -15.12 9.30
C ALA A 169 3.18 -14.01 10.27
N TYR A 170 2.63 -12.83 10.00
CA TYR A 170 2.75 -11.74 10.95
C TYR A 170 2.28 -12.26 12.30
N VAL A 171 3.22 -12.34 13.24
CA VAL A 171 2.96 -12.95 14.55
C VAL A 171 2.10 -12.00 15.35
N TYR A 172 2.32 -10.70 15.21
CA TYR A 172 1.69 -9.66 16.01
C TYR A 172 0.70 -8.83 15.18
N TYR A 173 -0.49 -8.65 15.72
CA TYR A 173 -1.52 -7.78 15.18
C TYR A 173 -1.41 -6.36 15.75
N PRO A 174 -2.07 -5.36 15.13
CA PRO A 174 -2.15 -3.99 15.65
C PRO A 174 -2.44 -3.92 17.16
N GLU A 175 -3.32 -4.79 17.66
CA GLU A 175 -3.67 -4.95 19.07
C GLU A 175 -2.47 -5.21 19.99
N ASP A 176 -1.53 -6.06 19.56
CA ASP A 176 -0.30 -6.32 20.31
C ASP A 176 0.52 -5.04 20.44
N PHE A 177 0.58 -4.23 19.38
CA PHE A 177 1.30 -2.96 19.44
C PHE A 177 0.60 -1.92 20.34
N PHE A 178 -0.72 -1.98 20.43
CA PHE A 178 -1.51 -1.07 21.26
C PHE A 178 -1.39 -1.37 22.75
N MET A 179 -1.31 -2.64 23.15
CA MET A 179 -1.44 -3.04 24.56
C MET A 179 -0.28 -3.88 25.12
N SER A 180 0.71 -4.25 24.32
CA SER A 180 1.84 -5.04 24.84
C SER A 180 2.75 -4.22 25.75
N ASN A 181 3.19 -4.86 26.84
CA ASN A 181 4.22 -4.33 27.73
C ASN A 181 5.64 -4.71 27.30
N ASP A 182 5.78 -5.53 26.24
CA ASP A 182 7.08 -5.91 25.69
C ASP A 182 7.60 -4.82 24.75
N THR A 183 8.67 -4.16 25.15
CA THR A 183 9.33 -3.11 24.37
C THR A 183 9.95 -3.61 23.07
N ASN A 184 10.14 -4.93 22.91
CA ASN A 184 10.58 -5.54 21.65
C ASN A 184 9.42 -5.65 20.65
N VAL A 185 8.17 -5.69 21.13
CA VAL A 185 6.98 -5.67 20.27
C VAL A 185 6.65 -4.24 19.91
N THR A 186 6.55 -3.35 20.91
CA THR A 186 6.03 -1.99 20.70
C THR A 186 6.70 -0.93 21.57
N THR A 187 6.81 0.27 21.01
CA THR A 187 7.22 1.49 21.71
C THR A 187 6.05 2.44 21.97
N ILE A 188 4.83 2.07 21.54
CA ILE A 188 3.68 2.98 21.50
C ILE A 188 2.56 2.64 22.49
N SER A 189 2.65 1.51 23.21
CA SER A 189 1.56 1.04 24.07
C SER A 189 1.25 2.01 25.21
N ASP A 190 2.26 2.56 25.88
CA ASP A 190 2.06 3.54 26.96
C ASP A 190 1.28 4.77 26.49
N GLN A 191 1.62 5.29 25.30
CA GLN A 191 0.94 6.43 24.69
C GLN A 191 -0.49 6.07 24.29
N TYR A 192 -0.71 4.86 23.77
CA TYR A 192 -2.04 4.37 23.43
C TYR A 192 -2.94 4.23 24.66
N GLN A 193 -2.45 3.57 25.71
CA GLN A 193 -3.16 3.39 26.98
C GLN A 193 -3.43 4.74 27.68
N ALA A 194 -2.53 5.71 27.54
CA ALA A 194 -2.69 7.05 28.11
C ALA A 194 -3.97 7.77 27.63
N PHE A 195 -4.46 7.45 26.43
CA PHE A 195 -5.70 8.04 25.92
C PHE A 195 -6.94 7.61 26.70
N TYR A 196 -6.93 6.43 27.31
CA TYR A 196 -8.10 5.85 27.97
C TYR A 196 -8.07 5.98 29.49
N ASN A 197 -6.88 6.10 30.09
CA ASN A 197 -6.73 6.27 31.54
C ASN A 197 -6.74 7.75 31.98
N GLY A 198 -7.06 8.68 31.07
CA GLY A 198 -7.14 10.12 31.34
C GLY A 198 -5.79 10.84 31.45
N LYS A 199 -4.65 10.17 31.19
CA LYS A 199 -3.33 10.80 31.20
C LYS A 199 -3.05 11.63 29.95
N ASN A 200 -3.62 11.25 28.81
CA ASN A 200 -3.53 12.01 27.56
C ASN A 200 -4.92 12.40 27.07
N THR A 201 -5.32 13.62 27.41
CA THR A 201 -6.60 14.23 26.99
C THR A 201 -6.44 15.20 25.83
N LYS A 202 -5.24 15.31 25.24
CA LYS A 202 -4.96 16.27 24.17
C LYS A 202 -5.69 15.89 22.90
N THR A 203 -6.36 16.86 22.30
CA THR A 203 -6.88 16.78 20.93
C THR A 203 -6.17 17.80 20.03
N PHE A 204 -6.41 17.75 18.73
CA PHE A 204 -6.00 18.83 17.82
C PHE A 204 -6.51 20.20 18.32
N ASN A 205 -7.73 20.26 18.86
CA ASN A 205 -8.30 21.49 19.41
C ASN A 205 -7.55 21.98 20.67
N THR A 206 -7.01 21.05 21.49
CA THR A 206 -6.16 21.43 22.64
C THR A 206 -4.94 22.24 22.19
N PHE A 207 -4.22 21.78 21.15
CA PHE A 207 -3.05 22.52 20.65
C PHE A 207 -3.43 23.88 20.03
N ALA A 208 -4.66 24.00 19.51
CA ALA A 208 -5.12 25.22 18.87
C ALA A 208 -5.59 26.28 19.88
N SER A 209 -6.12 25.85 21.04
CA SER A 209 -6.75 26.72 22.04
C SER A 209 -5.89 26.99 23.28
N ASP A 210 -4.91 26.14 23.59
CA ASP A 210 -4.08 26.26 24.79
C ASP A 210 -2.94 27.30 24.60
N PRO A 211 -2.88 28.35 25.44
CA PRO A 211 -1.85 29.39 25.43
C PRO A 211 -0.41 28.90 25.45
N SER A 212 -0.15 27.77 26.10
CA SER A 212 1.20 27.17 26.20
C SER A 212 1.71 26.65 24.85
N TYR A 213 0.80 26.45 23.88
CA TYR A 213 1.11 26.02 22.52
C TYR A 213 0.86 27.11 21.48
N TRP A 214 0.75 28.40 21.85
CA TRP A 214 0.56 29.48 20.85
C TRP A 214 1.64 29.51 19.75
N ASN A 215 2.86 29.06 20.05
CA ASN A 215 3.93 28.91 19.06
C ASN A 215 3.67 27.78 18.05
N ASN A 216 2.62 26.99 18.22
CA ASN A 216 2.22 25.89 17.36
C ASN A 216 0.97 26.22 16.52
N VAL A 217 0.35 27.38 16.69
CA VAL A 217 -0.74 27.87 15.83
C VAL A 217 -0.19 28.82 14.79
N ASP A 218 -0.68 28.71 13.55
CA ASP A 218 -0.17 29.48 12.40
C ASP A 218 1.37 29.38 12.27
N TYR A 219 1.88 28.16 12.50
CA TYR A 219 3.28 27.84 12.54
C TYR A 219 3.93 28.03 11.17
N THR A 220 5.07 28.74 11.16
CA THR A 220 5.91 28.92 9.97
C THR A 220 7.21 28.15 10.15
N LEU A 221 7.57 27.35 9.17
CA LEU A 221 8.78 26.57 9.12
C LEU A 221 9.62 27.02 7.92
N THR A 222 10.90 27.31 8.14
CA THR A 222 11.87 27.56 7.06
C THR A 222 13.04 26.61 7.19
N GLU A 223 13.28 25.79 6.16
CA GLU A 223 14.31 24.75 6.16
C GLU A 223 15.15 24.76 4.89
N LEU A 224 16.41 24.34 5.01
CA LEU A 224 17.30 24.15 3.87
C LEU A 224 17.07 22.78 3.24
N ILE A 225 16.44 22.75 2.05
CA ILE A 225 16.07 21.53 1.33
C ILE A 225 16.83 21.45 0.01
N ASP A 226 17.42 20.29 -0.28
CA ASP A 226 18.04 20.01 -1.58
C ASP A 226 16.97 19.63 -2.61
N LEU A 227 16.26 20.63 -3.16
CA LEU A 227 15.10 20.41 -4.03
C LEU A 227 15.40 19.61 -5.30
N THR A 228 16.65 19.62 -5.79
CA THR A 228 17.04 18.99 -7.06
C THR A 228 17.81 17.68 -6.88
N GLY A 229 18.13 17.28 -5.65
CA GLY A 229 18.93 16.09 -5.37
C GLY A 229 20.41 16.24 -5.77
N THR A 230 20.87 17.48 -5.94
CA THR A 230 22.24 17.81 -6.38
C THR A 230 23.17 18.17 -5.21
N GLY A 231 22.66 18.13 -3.99
CA GLY A 231 23.31 18.61 -2.77
C GLY A 231 23.11 20.11 -2.51
N ALA A 232 22.63 20.87 -3.50
CA ALA A 232 22.40 22.31 -3.37
C ALA A 232 21.14 22.59 -2.54
N LYS A 233 21.31 23.09 -1.31
CA LYS A 233 20.21 23.37 -0.41
C LYS A 233 19.64 24.78 -0.60
N THR A 234 18.33 24.87 -0.77
CA THR A 234 17.58 26.12 -0.88
C THR A 234 16.68 26.29 0.34
N PRO A 235 16.58 27.50 0.92
CA PRO A 235 15.59 27.78 1.96
C PRO A 235 14.17 27.62 1.40
N VAL A 236 13.37 26.77 2.02
CA VAL A 236 11.96 26.57 1.72
C VAL A 236 11.14 26.97 2.95
N THR A 237 10.24 27.92 2.78
CA THR A 237 9.29 28.33 3.81
C THR A 237 7.93 27.68 3.54
N SER A 238 7.41 26.96 4.54
CA SER A 238 6.06 26.40 4.54
C SER A 238 5.30 26.80 5.80
N ARG A 239 3.98 26.93 5.70
CA ARG A 239 3.12 27.34 6.80
C ARG A 239 2.03 26.31 7.08
N TYR A 240 1.69 26.19 8.35
CA TYR A 240 0.73 25.24 8.87
C TYR A 240 -0.21 25.94 9.83
N LYS A 241 -1.48 25.57 9.82
CA LYS A 241 -2.42 26.12 10.79
C LYS A 241 -2.11 25.61 12.19
N LEU A 242 -1.65 24.37 12.29
CA LEU A 242 -1.35 23.71 13.56
C LEU A 242 -0.09 22.87 13.46
N ARG A 243 0.73 22.89 14.51
CA ARG A 243 1.86 21.99 14.72
C ARG A 243 1.60 21.07 15.90
N ILE A 244 1.64 19.77 15.66
CA ILE A 244 1.50 18.71 16.66
C ILE A 244 2.90 18.20 17.01
N THR A 245 3.27 18.27 18.29
CA THR A 245 4.60 17.88 18.78
C THR A 245 4.57 16.76 19.82
N SER A 246 3.39 16.21 20.12
CA SER A 246 3.21 15.08 21.04
C SER A 246 1.96 14.28 20.68
N SER A 247 1.89 13.02 21.10
CA SER A 247 0.72 12.14 20.89
C SER A 247 -0.59 12.79 21.33
N CYS A 248 -1.65 12.59 20.56
CA CYS A 248 -2.97 13.18 20.80
C CYS A 248 -4.08 12.41 20.09
N THR A 249 -5.32 12.78 20.38
CA THR A 249 -6.48 12.27 19.65
C THR A 249 -6.88 13.23 18.52
N TRP A 250 -7.04 12.71 17.32
CA TRP A 250 -7.86 13.37 16.31
C TRP A 250 -9.32 13.09 16.66
N ALA A 251 -9.95 14.07 17.29
CA ALA A 251 -11.34 13.98 17.71
C ALA A 251 -12.27 14.68 16.71
N SER A 252 -13.56 14.34 16.79
CA SER A 252 -14.62 15.00 15.99
C SER A 252 -14.93 16.42 16.46
N ASP A 253 -14.22 16.90 17.48
CA ASP A 253 -14.33 18.22 18.10
C ASP A 253 -13.51 19.30 17.38
N LEU A 254 -12.80 18.95 16.31
CA LEU A 254 -11.99 19.91 15.57
C LEU A 254 -12.90 20.96 14.91
N SER A 255 -13.03 22.12 15.54
CA SER A 255 -13.81 23.25 15.02
C SER A 255 -13.11 23.88 13.82
N PHE A 256 -13.31 23.29 12.64
CA PHE A 256 -12.85 23.90 11.40
C PHE A 256 -13.55 25.24 11.09
N ASN A 257 -14.63 25.59 11.79
CA ASN A 257 -15.22 26.92 11.71
C ASN A 257 -14.33 28.00 12.36
N ASP A 258 -13.60 27.66 13.43
CA ASP A 258 -12.69 28.58 14.11
C ASP A 258 -11.26 28.53 13.52
N TYR A 259 -10.84 27.37 13.01
CA TYR A 259 -9.47 27.17 12.49
C TYR A 259 -9.40 27.18 10.96
N GLY A 260 -10.53 27.09 10.27
CA GLY A 260 -10.72 27.15 8.82
C GLY A 260 -10.68 25.79 8.11
N ASN A 261 -11.52 25.68 7.09
CA ASN A 261 -11.68 24.55 6.16
C ASN A 261 -10.33 24.06 5.60
N GLY A 262 -10.12 22.74 5.60
CA GLY A 262 -8.93 22.10 5.02
C GLY A 262 -7.62 22.56 5.65
N SER A 263 -7.58 22.74 6.97
CA SER A 263 -6.38 23.20 7.68
C SER A 263 -5.18 22.30 7.41
N ARG A 264 -3.99 22.91 7.27
CA ARG A 264 -2.74 22.19 7.13
C ARG A 264 -2.14 21.93 8.50
N ILE A 265 -1.88 20.67 8.79
CA ILE A 265 -1.40 20.23 10.10
C ILE A 265 -0.01 19.64 9.91
N LEU A 266 0.98 20.21 10.60
CA LEU A 266 2.31 19.64 10.71
C LEU A 266 2.37 18.71 11.91
N VAL A 267 2.72 17.44 11.71
CA VAL A 267 3.13 16.55 12.81
C VAL A 267 4.65 16.52 12.84
N ASP A 268 5.25 17.03 13.91
CA ASP A 268 6.70 17.26 14.00
C ASP A 268 7.33 16.26 14.99
N VAL A 269 7.79 15.14 14.44
CA VAL A 269 8.47 14.06 15.15
C VAL A 269 9.94 14.42 15.34
N SER A 270 10.43 14.33 16.57
CA SER A 270 11.77 14.75 17.00
C SER A 270 12.27 13.88 18.14
N ASP A 271 13.56 14.01 18.49
CA ASP A 271 14.12 13.25 19.62
C ASP A 271 13.45 13.58 20.96
N SER A 272 12.95 14.81 21.10
CA SER A 272 12.19 15.24 22.28
C SER A 272 10.75 14.72 22.30
N SER A 273 10.13 14.51 21.14
CA SER A 273 8.76 13.98 21.10
C SER A 273 8.74 12.46 21.24
N GLY A 274 9.82 11.79 20.80
CA GLY A 274 9.79 10.37 20.53
C GLY A 274 8.79 10.04 19.41
N ASP A 275 8.28 8.81 19.43
CA ASP A 275 7.16 8.40 18.59
C ASP A 275 5.93 9.24 18.89
N ILE A 276 5.25 9.73 17.84
CA ILE A 276 3.98 10.43 17.97
C ILE A 276 2.86 9.49 17.56
N VAL A 277 1.90 9.29 18.47
CA VAL A 277 0.71 8.48 18.24
C VAL A 277 -0.50 9.41 18.10
N ILE A 278 -1.13 9.36 16.93
CA ILE A 278 -2.38 10.05 16.60
C ILE A 278 -3.51 9.02 16.62
N ARG A 279 -4.30 9.01 17.69
CA ARG A 279 -5.48 8.14 17.79
C ARG A 279 -6.65 8.77 17.04
N LEU A 280 -7.25 8.04 16.12
CA LEU A 280 -8.44 8.48 15.40
C LEU A 280 -9.69 8.11 16.21
N GLN A 281 -10.42 9.12 16.72
CA GLN A 281 -11.68 8.87 17.43
C GLN A 281 -12.67 8.12 16.53
N ASN A 282 -13.27 7.05 17.05
CA ASN A 282 -14.24 6.27 16.28
C ASN A 282 -15.38 7.17 15.75
N GLY A 283 -15.74 6.99 14.49
CA GLY A 283 -16.80 7.75 13.82
C GLY A 283 -16.35 9.07 13.19
N LEU A 284 -15.04 9.34 13.10
CA LEU A 284 -14.55 10.48 12.33
C LEU A 284 -15.09 10.43 10.89
N ASN A 285 -15.80 11.49 10.50
CA ASN A 285 -16.39 11.63 9.17
C ASN A 285 -16.20 13.07 8.66
N LEU A 286 -15.38 13.26 7.62
CA LEU A 286 -15.07 14.59 7.07
C LEU A 286 -15.29 14.67 5.56
N GLY A 287 -16.04 15.70 5.15
CA GLY A 287 -16.21 16.07 3.74
C GLY A 287 -14.95 16.71 3.14
N ALA A 288 -14.92 16.86 1.81
CA ALA A 288 -13.74 17.33 1.08
C ALA A 288 -13.32 18.75 1.48
N GLU A 289 -14.29 19.59 1.84
CA GLU A 289 -14.03 20.95 2.32
C GLU A 289 -13.44 20.98 3.74
N TRP A 290 -13.59 19.90 4.52
CA TRP A 290 -13.17 19.84 5.92
C TRP A 290 -11.91 18.99 6.13
N SER A 291 -11.63 18.03 5.25
CA SER A 291 -10.48 17.14 5.39
C SER A 291 -9.16 17.91 5.43
N PRO A 292 -8.34 17.72 6.45
CA PRO A 292 -7.06 18.41 6.57
C PRO A 292 -6.05 17.86 5.58
N VAL A 293 -4.97 18.64 5.40
CA VAL A 293 -3.74 18.18 4.78
C VAL A 293 -2.75 17.95 5.91
N ILE A 294 -2.40 16.69 6.15
CA ILE A 294 -1.46 16.31 7.20
C ILE A 294 -0.08 16.16 6.57
N VAL A 295 0.91 16.84 7.14
CA VAL A 295 2.30 16.76 6.72
C VAL A 295 3.10 16.27 7.92
N VAL A 296 3.72 15.11 7.80
CA VAL A 296 4.56 14.54 8.86
C VAL A 296 6.00 14.88 8.56
N ARG A 297 6.62 15.61 9.47
CA ARG A 297 8.06 15.90 9.44
C ARG A 297 8.73 15.08 10.52
N ASN A 298 9.68 14.26 10.11
CA ASN A 298 10.55 13.55 11.03
C ASN A 298 11.93 14.19 11.01
N ARG A 299 12.34 14.77 12.13
CA ARG A 299 13.65 15.42 12.31
C ARG A 299 14.48 14.78 13.40
N SER A 300 14.15 13.55 13.79
CA SER A 300 14.98 12.79 14.72
C SER A 300 16.42 12.77 14.22
N THR A 301 17.35 13.11 15.10
CA THR A 301 18.79 13.03 14.81
C THR A 301 19.34 11.63 15.05
N ILE A 302 18.56 10.79 15.74
CA ILE A 302 18.88 9.38 15.98
C ILE A 302 18.46 8.58 14.76
N ILE A 303 19.45 8.04 14.06
CA ILE A 303 19.28 7.25 12.84
C ILE A 303 19.85 5.85 13.04
N ASP A 304 19.21 4.86 12.42
CA ASP A 304 19.80 3.56 12.17
C ASP A 304 20.98 3.75 11.21
N THR A 305 22.19 3.39 11.65
CA THR A 305 23.42 3.58 10.87
C THR A 305 23.52 2.65 9.67
N THR A 306 22.73 1.59 9.62
CA THR A 306 22.71 0.60 8.54
C THR A 306 21.76 1.01 7.43
N THR A 307 20.57 1.50 7.80
CA THR A 307 19.49 1.80 6.85
C THR A 307 19.31 3.29 6.59
N GLY A 308 19.83 4.15 7.47
CA GLY A 308 19.61 5.59 7.43
C GLY A 308 18.24 6.02 7.96
N ASP A 309 17.43 5.07 8.44
CA ASP A 309 16.08 5.33 8.92
C ASP A 309 16.10 6.05 10.26
N ARG A 310 15.19 7.00 10.43
CA ARG A 310 15.04 7.74 11.68
C ARG A 310 14.40 6.86 12.74
N LYS A 311 14.90 6.94 13.97
CA LYS A 311 14.44 6.10 15.09
C LYS A 311 12.95 6.22 15.36
N TYR A 312 12.44 7.44 15.41
CA TYR A 312 11.05 7.69 15.77
C TYR A 312 10.15 7.77 14.55
N ASN A 313 8.87 7.47 14.74
CA ASN A 313 7.87 7.40 13.69
C ASN A 313 6.59 8.13 14.11
N CYS A 314 5.71 8.38 13.13
CA CYS A 314 4.35 8.87 13.36
C CYS A 314 3.37 7.73 13.12
N TYR A 315 2.54 7.43 14.11
CA TYR A 315 1.55 6.38 14.06
C TYR A 315 0.14 6.97 14.03
N PHE A 316 -0.66 6.58 13.05
CA PHE A 316 -2.11 6.79 13.05
C PHE A 316 -2.75 5.49 13.50
N VAL A 317 -3.46 5.52 14.62
CA VAL A 317 -3.98 4.30 15.27
C VAL A 317 -5.50 4.33 15.38
N SER A 318 -6.12 3.16 15.27
CA SER A 318 -7.56 3.03 15.53
C SER A 318 -7.88 3.29 17.00
N ASP A 319 -9.11 3.71 17.30
CA ASP A 319 -9.65 3.84 18.65
C ASP A 319 -10.33 2.52 19.05
N SER A 320 -9.59 1.43 18.90
CA SER A 320 -10.06 0.06 19.17
C SER A 320 -10.40 -0.19 20.63
N GLY A 321 -10.20 0.79 21.51
CA GLY A 321 -10.61 0.77 22.90
C GLY A 321 -9.50 0.30 23.84
N SER A 322 -9.71 0.50 25.13
CA SER A 322 -8.81 0.06 26.21
C SER A 322 -9.06 -1.35 26.72
N ALA A 323 -10.12 -2.01 26.25
CA ALA A 323 -10.50 -3.35 26.68
C ALA A 323 -9.76 -4.47 25.93
N ILE A 324 -8.85 -4.11 25.01
CA ILE A 324 -8.03 -5.08 24.27
C ILE A 324 -7.23 -5.93 25.28
N THR A 325 -7.44 -7.24 25.19
CA THR A 325 -6.73 -8.25 25.97
C THR A 325 -5.86 -9.07 25.03
N LEU A 326 -4.58 -9.25 25.37
CA LEU A 326 -3.64 -10.09 24.64
C LEU A 326 -3.70 -11.51 25.21
N ASN A 327 -4.27 -12.44 24.45
CA ASN A 327 -4.60 -13.81 24.88
C ASN A 327 -3.45 -14.81 24.65
N GLY A 328 -2.25 -14.31 24.35
CA GLY A 328 -1.09 -15.11 24.03
C GLY A 328 -1.02 -15.48 22.54
N ILE A 329 -0.29 -16.55 22.23
CA ILE A 329 -0.10 -17.04 20.87
C ILE A 329 -0.97 -18.28 20.64
N ASP A 330 -1.67 -18.31 19.51
CA ASP A 330 -2.38 -19.48 19.02
C ASP A 330 -1.40 -20.60 18.71
N SER A 331 -1.51 -21.74 19.41
CA SER A 331 -0.59 -22.86 19.25
C SER A 331 -0.72 -23.60 17.91
N VAL A 332 -1.81 -23.38 17.16
CA VAL A 332 -2.06 -23.98 15.85
C VAL A 332 -1.58 -23.06 14.74
N THR A 333 -1.90 -21.76 14.82
CA THR A 333 -1.57 -20.81 13.74
C THR A 333 -0.24 -20.08 13.95
N GLY A 334 0.30 -20.08 15.17
CA GLY A 334 1.51 -19.35 15.53
C GLY A 334 1.32 -17.83 15.60
N LYS A 335 0.09 -17.33 15.51
CA LYS A 335 -0.25 -15.90 15.54
C LYS A 335 -0.74 -15.47 16.91
N SER A 336 -0.55 -14.20 17.25
CA SER A 336 -1.12 -13.63 18.46
C SER A 336 -2.63 -13.67 18.43
N GLN A 337 -3.22 -13.90 19.60
CA GLN A 337 -4.65 -13.84 19.83
C GLN A 337 -4.95 -12.62 20.68
N HIS A 338 -6.02 -11.93 20.33
CA HIS A 338 -6.53 -10.82 21.10
C HIS A 338 -8.05 -10.86 21.15
N SER A 339 -8.63 -10.14 22.12
CA SER A 339 -10.07 -9.96 22.24
C SER A 339 -10.37 -8.58 22.82
N GLY A 340 -11.63 -8.13 22.73
CA GLY A 340 -12.04 -6.84 23.28
C GLY A 340 -11.72 -5.62 22.39
N SER A 341 -11.22 -5.84 21.17
CA SER A 341 -11.09 -4.79 20.15
C SER A 341 -12.48 -4.29 19.73
N SER A 342 -12.66 -2.97 19.74
CA SER A 342 -13.91 -2.31 19.38
C SER A 342 -13.89 -1.94 17.90
N ALA A 343 -15.02 -2.18 17.21
CA ALA A 343 -15.16 -1.81 15.81
C ALA A 343 -15.01 -0.29 15.60
N CYS A 344 -14.17 0.09 14.64
CA CYS A 344 -13.86 1.49 14.33
C CYS A 344 -14.24 1.83 12.89
N ASN A 345 -14.86 2.99 12.67
CA ASN A 345 -15.22 3.44 11.33
C ASN A 345 -14.75 4.87 11.08
N TYR A 346 -14.01 5.05 9.98
CA TYR A 346 -13.47 6.33 9.56
C TYR A 346 -13.88 6.63 8.12
N SER A 347 -14.33 7.84 7.87
CA SER A 347 -14.76 8.29 6.54
C SER A 347 -14.17 9.66 6.24
N PHE A 348 -13.43 9.76 5.15
CA PHE A 348 -12.82 10.99 4.70
C PHE A 348 -13.05 11.19 3.22
N LYS A 349 -13.22 12.44 2.81
CA LYS A 349 -13.18 12.85 1.40
C LYS A 349 -11.99 13.78 1.22
N GLY A 350 -11.11 13.52 0.25
CA GLY A 350 -9.98 14.38 -0.06
C GLY A 350 -8.89 14.51 1.01
N LEU A 351 -8.82 13.59 1.98
CA LEU A 351 -7.75 13.57 2.99
C LEU A 351 -6.41 13.33 2.32
N LYS A 352 -5.42 14.17 2.67
CA LYS A 352 -4.05 14.03 2.16
C LYS A 352 -3.07 13.93 3.31
N VAL A 353 -2.23 12.91 3.28
CA VAL A 353 -1.14 12.70 4.25
C VAL A 353 0.17 12.60 3.48
N PHE A 354 1.13 13.46 3.81
CA PHE A 354 2.42 13.53 3.15
C PHE A 354 3.57 13.36 4.15
N ASP A 355 4.67 12.79 3.66
CA ASP A 355 5.98 13.05 4.26
C ASP A 355 6.43 14.48 3.90
N TYR A 356 7.07 15.17 4.83
CA TYR A 356 7.47 16.56 4.69
C TYR A 356 8.40 16.81 3.49
N ASP A 357 9.44 15.98 3.32
CA ASP A 357 10.41 16.18 2.23
C ASP A 357 9.70 16.03 0.87
N THR A 358 8.73 15.14 0.79
CA THR A 358 7.90 14.95 -0.41
C THR A 358 6.97 16.14 -0.64
N TYR A 359 6.26 16.59 0.40
CA TYR A 359 5.33 17.71 0.33
C TYR A 359 5.97 18.99 -0.18
N VAL A 360 7.12 19.38 0.38
CA VAL A 360 7.79 20.66 0.02
C VAL A 360 8.43 20.64 -1.36
N ARG A 361 8.69 19.46 -1.93
CA ARG A 361 9.14 19.29 -3.32
C ARG A 361 7.99 19.25 -4.30
N MET A 362 6.85 18.73 -3.87
CA MET A 362 5.68 18.50 -4.72
C MET A 362 4.93 19.80 -5.04
N PHE A 363 5.02 20.81 -4.17
CA PHE A 363 4.23 22.04 -4.30
C PHE A 363 5.09 23.31 -4.32
N ASP A 364 4.62 24.33 -5.04
CA ASP A 364 5.31 25.62 -5.14
C ASP A 364 5.18 26.48 -3.87
N SER A 365 5.97 27.55 -3.79
CA SER A 365 5.98 28.46 -2.64
C SER A 365 4.63 29.14 -2.35
N SER A 366 3.80 29.38 -3.36
CA SER A 366 2.49 30.02 -3.16
C SER A 366 1.55 29.07 -2.42
N VAL A 367 1.59 27.79 -2.78
CA VAL A 367 0.91 26.73 -2.05
C VAL A 367 1.51 26.64 -0.67
N LEU A 368 2.83 26.42 -0.51
CA LEU A 368 3.49 26.20 0.79
C LEU A 368 3.29 27.34 1.79
N ASN A 369 3.17 28.59 1.33
CA ASN A 369 2.94 29.77 2.19
C ASN A 369 1.49 29.89 2.71
N ASN A 370 0.58 29.01 2.30
CA ASN A 370 -0.79 28.96 2.81
C ASN A 370 -0.91 27.97 3.98
N THR A 371 -1.73 28.30 4.99
CA THR A 371 -1.99 27.43 6.15
C THR A 371 -3.23 26.55 5.98
N LYS A 372 -3.98 26.69 4.88
CA LYS A 372 -5.30 26.05 4.68
C LYS A 372 -5.53 25.63 3.23
N GLY A 373 -6.62 24.88 3.03
CA GLY A 373 -7.14 24.47 1.73
C GLY A 373 -6.37 23.32 1.08
N ASN A 374 -6.99 22.77 0.04
CA ASN A 374 -6.38 21.76 -0.82
C ASN A 374 -5.13 22.37 -1.50
N PRO A 375 -3.96 21.72 -1.45
CA PRO A 375 -2.74 22.22 -2.10
C PRO A 375 -2.84 22.25 -3.64
N GLY A 376 -3.87 21.63 -4.22
CA GLY A 376 -4.07 21.58 -5.67
C GLY A 376 -3.24 20.48 -6.32
N LEU A 377 -2.87 20.69 -7.57
CA LEU A 377 -2.06 19.74 -8.34
C LEU A 377 -0.57 19.90 -7.99
N PRO A 378 0.21 18.81 -8.03
CA PRO A 378 1.67 18.89 -7.98
C PRO A 378 2.23 19.84 -9.05
N GLN A 379 3.34 20.51 -8.74
CA GLN A 379 4.04 21.33 -9.73
C GLN A 379 4.63 20.46 -10.85
N SER A 380 4.62 20.95 -12.09
CA SER A 380 5.06 20.19 -13.27
C SER A 380 6.52 19.76 -13.22
N GLY A 381 7.37 20.50 -12.49
CA GLY A 381 8.78 20.17 -12.30
C GLY A 381 9.03 19.06 -11.27
N PHE A 382 8.03 18.63 -10.51
CA PHE A 382 8.17 17.54 -9.56
C PHE A 382 7.95 16.20 -10.23
N VAL A 383 9.01 15.40 -10.32
CA VAL A 383 8.96 14.02 -10.81
C VAL A 383 9.22 13.08 -9.63
N LEU A 384 8.20 12.32 -9.24
CA LEU A 384 8.36 11.28 -8.24
C LEU A 384 9.12 10.10 -8.84
N ASN A 385 10.16 9.65 -8.14
CA ASN A 385 10.92 8.45 -8.48
C ASN A 385 10.47 7.27 -7.62
N PRO A 386 9.62 6.41 -8.16
CA PRO A 386 9.21 5.19 -7.49
C PRO A 386 10.16 4.00 -7.75
N THR A 387 11.30 4.20 -8.42
CA THR A 387 12.19 3.11 -8.86
C THR A 387 13.26 2.80 -7.81
N SER A 388 13.98 1.68 -8.02
CA SER A 388 15.11 1.27 -7.19
C SER A 388 16.41 2.01 -7.50
N VAL A 389 16.47 2.74 -8.61
CA VAL A 389 17.64 3.45 -9.10
C VAL A 389 17.46 4.95 -9.00
N ASP A 390 18.56 5.67 -8.84
CA ASP A 390 18.51 7.13 -8.84
C ASP A 390 18.40 7.64 -10.28
N VAL A 391 17.23 8.19 -10.62
CA VAL A 391 16.97 8.81 -11.92
C VAL A 391 17.21 10.32 -11.81
N ALA A 392 18.10 10.86 -12.63
CA ALA A 392 18.45 12.27 -12.58
C ALA A 392 17.21 13.17 -12.78
N GLY A 393 17.09 14.24 -11.98
CA GLY A 393 15.97 15.18 -12.05
C GLY A 393 14.67 14.67 -11.42
N SER A 394 14.70 13.55 -10.70
CA SER A 394 13.55 12.98 -10.01
C SER A 394 13.82 12.84 -8.50
N TYR A 395 12.75 12.70 -7.71
CA TYR A 395 12.82 12.58 -6.26
C TYR A 395 12.36 11.20 -5.78
N ARG A 396 13.27 10.45 -5.17
CA ARG A 396 12.95 9.16 -4.54
C ARG A 396 12.53 9.38 -3.08
N PRO A 397 11.31 8.99 -2.69
CA PRO A 397 10.91 9.04 -1.28
C PRO A 397 11.80 8.15 -0.43
N LYS A 398 12.04 8.59 0.81
CA LYS A 398 12.67 7.77 1.84
C LYS A 398 11.72 6.68 2.33
N ASN A 399 12.26 5.74 3.11
CA ASN A 399 11.46 4.74 3.79
C ASN A 399 10.39 5.42 4.66
N SER A 400 9.22 4.81 4.68
CA SER A 400 8.03 5.40 5.28
C SER A 400 8.11 5.36 6.81
N SER A 401 8.22 6.53 7.44
CA SER A 401 8.10 6.69 8.90
C SER A 401 6.69 7.07 9.36
N ILE A 402 5.71 6.96 8.46
CA ILE A 402 4.29 7.24 8.72
C ILE A 402 3.57 5.91 8.65
N ILE A 403 3.03 5.45 9.76
CA ILE A 403 2.48 4.11 9.89
C ILE A 403 1.01 4.21 10.30
N PHE A 404 0.14 3.53 9.58
CA PHE A 404 -1.27 3.37 9.91
C PHE A 404 -1.47 1.98 10.52
N LEU A 405 -1.89 1.93 11.79
CA LEU A 405 -2.15 0.70 12.54
C LEU A 405 -3.63 0.65 12.85
N PHE A 406 -4.35 -0.28 12.24
CA PHE A 406 -5.78 -0.42 12.46
C PHE A 406 -6.10 -1.83 12.91
N GLY A 407 -6.63 -1.93 14.12
CA GLY A 407 -7.06 -3.17 14.72
C GLY A 407 -8.25 -3.81 14.02
N GLU A 408 -8.60 -4.99 14.50
CA GLU A 408 -9.72 -5.80 14.07
C GLU A 408 -11.00 -4.99 13.90
N ASN A 409 -11.77 -5.31 12.84
CA ASN A 409 -13.07 -4.69 12.56
C ASN A 409 -13.00 -3.16 12.35
N THR A 410 -11.83 -2.63 12.02
CA THR A 410 -11.69 -1.25 11.58
C THR A 410 -12.01 -1.11 10.10
N THR A 411 -12.74 -0.06 9.73
CA THR A 411 -12.95 0.33 8.33
C THR A 411 -12.46 1.77 8.11
N LEU A 412 -11.51 1.95 7.21
CA LEU A 412 -11.11 3.25 6.68
C LEU A 412 -11.70 3.44 5.29
N ASN A 413 -12.51 4.48 5.10
CA ASN A 413 -12.96 4.95 3.80
C ASN A 413 -12.37 6.33 3.52
N ALA A 414 -11.50 6.45 2.54
CA ALA A 414 -10.91 7.73 2.15
C ALA A 414 -11.15 7.99 0.66
N THR A 415 -12.26 8.65 0.30
CA THR A 415 -12.70 8.84 -1.09
C THR A 415 -12.22 10.19 -1.68
N ASP A 416 -12.57 10.48 -2.94
CA ASP A 416 -12.46 11.80 -3.59
C ASP A 416 -11.09 12.50 -3.52
N GLN A 417 -10.15 12.22 -4.43
CA GLN A 417 -8.81 12.85 -4.47
C GLN A 417 -8.04 12.75 -3.14
N SER A 418 -8.24 11.66 -2.40
CA SER A 418 -7.45 11.34 -1.22
C SER A 418 -6.06 10.83 -1.61
N PHE A 419 -5.07 11.06 -0.75
CA PHE A 419 -3.68 10.66 -0.96
C PHE A 419 -3.01 10.28 0.35
N PHE A 420 -2.35 9.13 0.39
CA PHE A 420 -1.62 8.68 1.57
C PHE A 420 -0.18 8.35 1.25
N GLN A 421 0.76 9.08 1.84
CA GLN A 421 2.13 8.64 1.92
C GLN A 421 2.37 8.03 3.30
N GLY A 422 2.51 6.72 3.36
CA GLY A 422 2.51 5.97 4.62
C GLY A 422 2.37 4.47 4.40
N SER A 423 2.83 3.68 5.36
CA SER A 423 2.64 2.22 5.35
C SER A 423 1.44 1.85 6.22
N PHE A 424 0.55 1.00 5.72
CA PHE A 424 -0.58 0.48 6.46
C PHE A 424 -0.26 -0.94 6.92
N TYR A 425 -0.38 -1.16 8.22
CA TYR A 425 -0.36 -2.47 8.83
C TYR A 425 -1.70 -2.69 9.52
N SER A 426 -2.60 -3.37 8.82
CA SER A 426 -4.01 -3.48 9.19
C SER A 426 -4.63 -4.80 8.74
N PRO A 427 -3.98 -5.95 9.00
CA PRO A 427 -4.33 -7.26 8.42
C PRO A 427 -5.76 -7.74 8.75
N GLN A 428 -6.44 -7.13 9.71
CA GLN A 428 -7.83 -7.42 10.09
C GLN A 428 -8.78 -6.22 9.89
N ALA A 429 -8.33 -5.19 9.15
CA ALA A 429 -9.11 -4.00 8.83
C ALA A 429 -9.44 -3.93 7.32
N ILE A 430 -10.52 -3.23 7.00
CA ILE A 430 -10.90 -2.88 5.64
C ILE A 430 -10.35 -1.49 5.33
N VAL A 431 -9.56 -1.36 4.26
CA VAL A 431 -8.95 -0.10 3.84
C VAL A 431 -9.39 0.23 2.42
N ASN A 432 -10.22 1.26 2.29
CA ASN A 432 -10.73 1.74 1.01
C ASN A 432 -10.12 3.09 0.70
N ILE A 433 -9.17 3.14 -0.24
CA ILE A 433 -8.50 4.38 -0.64
C ILE A 433 -8.91 4.77 -2.05
N ALA A 434 -9.69 5.85 -2.09
CA ALA A 434 -10.00 6.78 -3.16
C ALA A 434 -10.66 6.19 -4.42
N THR A 435 -11.77 6.80 -4.82
CA THR A 435 -12.38 6.63 -6.16
C THR A 435 -11.62 7.39 -7.26
N SER A 436 -10.72 8.29 -6.86
CA SER A 436 -9.78 9.05 -7.71
C SER A 436 -8.64 9.55 -6.82
N GLY A 437 -7.37 9.28 -7.16
CA GLY A 437 -6.20 9.71 -6.38
C GLY A 437 -5.82 11.19 -6.57
N LEU A 438 -4.71 11.63 -5.97
CA LEU A 438 -4.09 12.92 -6.28
C LEU A 438 -3.68 12.93 -7.76
N GLY A 439 -4.36 13.74 -8.56
CA GLY A 439 -4.08 13.91 -9.98
C GLY A 439 -2.87 14.79 -10.27
N GLY A 440 -2.38 14.72 -11.51
CA GLY A 440 -1.29 15.57 -11.99
C GLY A 440 0.09 15.17 -11.47
N LEU A 441 0.20 14.05 -10.74
CA LEU A 441 1.49 13.57 -10.27
C LEU A 441 2.30 13.01 -11.43
N VAL A 442 3.50 13.54 -11.66
CA VAL A 442 4.42 12.99 -12.65
C VAL A 442 5.32 11.96 -11.96
N VAL A 443 5.44 10.79 -12.56
CA VAL A 443 6.31 9.70 -12.11
C VAL A 443 7.29 9.31 -13.20
N THR A 444 8.43 8.71 -12.84
CA THR A 444 9.40 8.20 -13.80
C THR A 444 9.58 6.68 -13.74
N ASP A 445 10.01 6.08 -14.85
CA ASP A 445 10.54 4.71 -14.93
C ASP A 445 12.07 4.70 -14.78
N SER A 446 12.68 3.52 -14.74
CA SER A 446 14.13 3.38 -14.54
C SER A 446 14.97 3.85 -15.73
N ALA A 447 14.35 4.04 -16.91
CA ALA A 447 15.00 4.55 -18.12
C ALA A 447 14.87 6.09 -18.24
N GLY A 448 14.20 6.75 -17.29
CA GLY A 448 13.96 8.20 -17.31
C GLY A 448 12.73 8.62 -18.12
N GLY A 449 11.91 7.67 -18.59
CA GLY A 449 10.59 7.95 -19.13
C GLY A 449 9.69 8.55 -18.06
N ILE A 450 8.78 9.44 -18.44
CA ILE A 450 7.86 10.12 -17.52
C ILE A 450 6.41 9.89 -17.90
N MET A 451 5.53 9.84 -16.89
CA MET A 451 4.08 9.80 -17.10
C MET A 451 3.32 10.50 -15.98
N THR A 452 2.14 11.03 -16.33
CA THR A 452 1.23 11.67 -15.38
C THR A 452 0.18 10.67 -14.90
N VAL A 453 -0.02 10.59 -13.59
CA VAL A 453 -0.89 9.60 -12.94
C VAL A 453 -1.83 10.23 -11.91
N GLN A 454 -2.88 9.50 -11.54
CA GLN A 454 -3.65 9.74 -10.32
C GLN A 454 -3.18 8.78 -9.22
N CYS A 455 -2.49 9.30 -8.21
CA CYS A 455 -1.86 8.49 -7.17
C CYS A 455 -2.70 8.46 -5.90
N CYS A 456 -3.04 7.26 -5.44
CA CYS A 456 -3.84 7.06 -4.23
C CYS A 456 -2.95 6.90 -2.99
N ALA A 457 -1.85 6.15 -3.12
CA ALA A 457 -0.91 6.03 -2.01
C ALA A 457 0.54 5.79 -2.45
N VAL A 458 1.46 6.19 -1.56
CA VAL A 458 2.90 5.97 -1.64
C VAL A 458 3.34 5.24 -0.35
N GLY A 459 3.50 3.93 -0.40
CA GLY A 459 3.76 3.07 0.74
C GLY A 459 3.37 1.62 0.50
N VAL A 460 3.39 0.82 1.56
CA VAL A 460 2.90 -0.57 1.57
C VAL A 460 1.54 -0.61 2.24
N VAL A 461 0.63 -1.47 1.76
CA VAL A 461 -0.67 -1.68 2.38
C VAL A 461 -0.86 -3.16 2.69
N ILE A 462 -1.02 -3.47 3.98
CA ILE A 462 -1.42 -4.78 4.48
C ILE A 462 -2.80 -4.60 5.10
N ALA A 463 -3.82 -5.18 4.50
CA ALA A 463 -5.21 -5.05 4.92
C ALA A 463 -5.95 -6.39 4.81
N ASN A 464 -7.02 -6.58 5.58
CA ASN A 464 -7.94 -7.71 5.39
C ASN A 464 -8.64 -7.63 4.04
N SER A 465 -9.07 -6.42 3.70
CA SER A 465 -9.66 -6.11 2.40
C SER A 465 -9.20 -4.73 1.96
N PHE A 466 -8.94 -4.60 0.67
CA PHE A 466 -8.51 -3.35 0.06
C PHE A 466 -9.43 -2.98 -1.11
N GLY A 467 -10.27 -1.96 -0.91
CA GLY A 467 -11.20 -1.47 -1.93
C GLY A 467 -10.63 -0.32 -2.76
N ASN A 468 -10.91 -0.34 -4.06
CA ASN A 468 -10.42 0.64 -5.03
C ASN A 468 -11.48 0.90 -6.12
N ALA A 469 -11.64 2.15 -6.54
CA ALA A 469 -12.53 2.50 -7.65
C ALA A 469 -11.88 3.52 -8.62
N ASN A 470 -12.13 3.29 -9.92
CA ASN A 470 -12.00 4.17 -11.10
C ASN A 470 -10.66 4.74 -11.58
N THR A 471 -9.57 4.81 -10.80
CA THR A 471 -8.18 4.94 -11.32
C THR A 471 -7.22 5.06 -10.15
N ALA A 472 -6.32 4.09 -9.98
CA ALA A 472 -5.38 4.12 -8.86
C ALA A 472 -3.96 3.80 -9.27
N PHE A 473 -3.08 4.74 -8.94
CA PHE A 473 -1.64 4.52 -8.95
C PHE A 473 -1.14 4.38 -7.51
N TYR A 474 -0.37 3.31 -7.27
CA TYR A 474 0.31 3.08 -6.00
C TYR A 474 1.81 3.05 -6.24
N VAL A 475 2.55 3.68 -5.34
CA VAL A 475 4.01 3.63 -5.32
C VAL A 475 4.44 2.90 -4.07
N TYR A 476 5.12 1.79 -4.22
CA TYR A 476 5.61 1.04 -3.07
C TYR A 476 6.90 1.66 -2.53
N THR A 477 6.94 1.91 -1.23
CA THR A 477 8.13 2.34 -0.49
C THR A 477 8.29 1.45 0.73
N LYS A 478 9.53 1.10 1.10
CA LYS A 478 9.77 0.24 2.26
C LYS A 478 9.27 0.96 3.53
N PRO A 479 8.63 0.27 4.48
CA PRO A 479 8.42 0.82 5.81
C PRO A 479 9.77 1.05 6.48
N SER A 480 9.85 2.05 7.35
CA SER A 480 11.03 2.31 8.16
C SER A 480 11.47 1.05 8.93
N THR A 481 12.77 0.78 8.97
CA THR A 481 13.35 -0.31 9.78
C THR A 481 13.30 -0.08 11.29
N THR A 482 12.79 1.07 11.69
CA THR A 482 12.57 1.42 13.10
C THR A 482 11.08 1.36 13.49
N SER A 483 10.21 1.05 12.53
CA SER A 483 8.76 0.99 12.77
C SER A 483 8.33 -0.35 13.37
N VAL A 484 7.13 -0.37 13.97
CA VAL A 484 6.50 -1.61 14.45
C VAL A 484 6.31 -2.66 13.35
N MET A 485 6.31 -2.28 12.08
CA MET A 485 6.21 -3.23 10.97
C MET A 485 7.46 -4.12 10.85
N GLN A 486 8.59 -3.74 11.44
CA GLN A 486 9.70 -4.69 11.59
C GLN A 486 9.39 -5.76 12.62
N ASN A 487 8.74 -5.39 13.72
CA ASN A 487 8.36 -6.29 14.80
C ASN A 487 7.09 -7.10 14.47
N ALA A 488 6.28 -6.65 13.51
CA ALA A 488 5.12 -7.40 13.03
C ALA A 488 5.52 -8.65 12.25
N LYS A 489 6.76 -8.69 11.73
CA LYS A 489 7.46 -9.93 11.39
C LYS A 489 7.98 -10.55 12.66
N GLY A 490 7.97 -11.87 12.77
CA GLY A 490 8.78 -12.54 13.80
C GLY A 490 10.19 -11.95 13.86
N GLY A 491 10.76 -11.88 15.06
CA GLY A 491 12.02 -11.17 15.31
C GLY A 491 13.13 -11.63 14.37
N LYS A 492 14.01 -10.70 14.00
CA LYS A 492 15.30 -11.06 13.41
C LYS A 492 16.02 -11.96 14.40
N ASP A 493 16.20 -13.23 14.03
CA ASP A 493 16.91 -14.28 14.77
C ASP A 493 16.12 -15.04 15.87
N ASP A 494 14.78 -15.02 15.87
CA ASP A 494 14.00 -15.93 16.73
C ASP A 494 13.91 -17.35 16.13
N SER A 495 14.36 -18.34 16.91
CA SER A 495 14.28 -19.76 16.56
C SER A 495 13.09 -20.44 17.25
N ALA A 496 12.12 -20.92 16.48
CA ALA A 496 11.18 -21.95 16.92
C ALA A 496 11.14 -23.09 15.87
N PHE A 497 11.72 -24.24 16.22
CA PHE A 497 11.58 -25.53 15.53
C PHE A 497 12.11 -25.67 14.08
N GLY A 498 13.30 -25.12 13.79
CA GLY A 498 14.21 -25.74 12.80
C GLY A 498 13.91 -25.54 11.32
N TYR A 499 13.22 -24.48 10.91
CA TYR A 499 13.07 -24.08 9.50
C TYR A 499 13.51 -22.63 9.27
N THR A 500 14.03 -22.35 8.07
CA THR A 500 14.50 -21.04 7.59
C THR A 500 13.43 -20.41 6.71
N LEU A 501 13.06 -19.14 6.93
CA LEU A 501 12.02 -18.41 6.20
C LEU A 501 12.49 -17.03 5.66
N ASP A 502 11.75 -16.50 4.68
CA ASP A 502 12.12 -15.36 3.81
C ASP A 502 11.30 -14.07 4.06
N ARG A 503 11.95 -12.92 3.77
CA ARG A 503 11.62 -11.52 4.14
C ARG A 503 10.44 -10.86 3.39
N TYR A 504 10.09 -9.65 3.86
CA TYR A 504 9.25 -8.62 3.19
C TYR A 504 9.71 -8.14 1.81
N ASP A 505 10.79 -8.68 1.27
CA ASP A 505 11.30 -8.35 -0.07
C ASP A 505 10.48 -8.98 -1.22
N HIS A 506 9.39 -9.69 -0.88
CA HIS A 506 8.52 -10.41 -1.80
C HIS A 506 7.13 -9.77 -2.05
N TYR A 507 6.88 -8.52 -1.63
CA TYR A 507 5.61 -7.81 -1.83
C TYR A 507 5.67 -6.65 -2.81
#